data_AF-A0A966F9N6-F1
#
_entry.id   AF-A0A966F9N6-F1
#
_cell.length_a   1.000
_cell.length_b   1.000
_cell.length_c   1.000
_cell.angle_alpha   90.00
_cell.angle_beta   90.00
_cell.angle_gamma   90.00
#
_symmetry.space_group_name_H-M   'P 1'
#
loop_
_entity.id
_entity.type
_entity.pdbx_description
1 polymer ?
#
loop_
_entity_poly.entity_id
_entity_poly.type
_entity_poly.pdbx_seq_one_letter_code
_entity_poly.pdbx_strand_id
1 'polypeptide(L)'
;MAEENSAEATATEETVTAEAPATEEAITADDWGAAMAEQTTSETTAQPHVFEQFAGAGGATAHNDLDMILDIPVQLTVELGRTKMPIKNLLQLAQGSVVELAGMAGEPLDVLINGFLIA
;
A
#
# COMPACT_ATOMS: atom_id res chain seq x y z
N MET A 1 51.49 -28.46 15.51
CA MET A 1 51.82 -29.57 14.59
C MET A 1 50.86 -30.69 14.96
N ALA A 2 49.66 -30.83 14.37
CA ALA A 2 49.36 -31.03 12.94
C ALA A 2 50.26 -32.17 12.40
N GLU A 3 49.79 -33.28 11.85
CA GLU A 3 48.53 -33.61 11.19
C GLU A 3 48.51 -35.16 11.12
N GLU A 4 47.40 -35.83 11.40
CA GLU A 4 47.30 -37.29 11.24
C GLU A 4 46.19 -37.65 10.25
N ASN A 5 46.67 -38.18 9.13
CA ASN A 5 46.14 -39.25 8.30
C ASN A 5 44.88 -39.07 7.44
N SER A 6 45.09 -39.43 6.18
CA SER A 6 44.22 -39.42 5.01
C SER A 6 43.63 -40.81 4.80
N ALA A 7 42.34 -40.93 4.51
CA ALA A 7 41.77 -42.10 3.81
C ALA A 7 40.35 -41.82 3.28
N GLU A 8 40.01 -42.56 2.24
CA GLU A 8 39.08 -42.33 1.14
C GLU A 8 37.79 -43.18 1.24
N ALA A 9 36.89 -43.03 0.24
CA ALA A 9 35.79 -43.92 -0.20
C ALA A 9 34.41 -43.73 0.49
N THR A 10 33.36 -43.20 -0.16
CA THR A 10 32.44 -43.72 -1.21
C THR A 10 31.44 -44.82 -0.77
N ALA A 11 30.15 -44.40 -0.73
CA ALA A 11 28.95 -45.06 -1.30
C ALA A 11 28.22 -46.24 -0.59
N THR A 12 26.89 -46.03 -0.43
CA THR A 12 25.75 -46.93 -0.76
C THR A 12 24.96 -47.67 0.36
N GLU A 13 23.61 -47.57 0.22
CA GLU A 13 22.48 -48.38 0.75
C GLU A 13 22.23 -48.42 2.28
N GLU A 14 21.00 -48.51 2.84
CA GLU A 14 19.73 -49.09 2.39
C GLU A 14 18.55 -48.59 3.28
N THR A 15 17.34 -48.57 2.70
CA THR A 15 16.00 -48.89 3.24
C THR A 15 15.59 -48.54 4.69
N VAL A 16 14.53 -47.73 4.82
CA VAL A 16 13.42 -48.02 5.76
C VAL A 16 12.08 -47.77 5.05
N THR A 17 11.40 -48.88 4.76
CA THR A 17 9.98 -48.97 4.43
C THR A 17 9.13 -48.75 5.68
N ALA A 18 8.12 -47.89 5.62
CA ALA A 18 6.89 -48.04 6.42
C ALA A 18 5.74 -47.22 5.79
N GLU A 19 4.81 -47.95 5.19
CA GLU A 19 3.52 -47.52 4.68
C GLU A 19 2.53 -47.28 5.85
N ALA A 20 1.78 -46.18 5.81
CA ALA A 20 0.48 -46.05 6.47
C ALA A 20 -0.40 -45.08 5.66
N PRO A 21 -1.68 -45.41 5.39
CA PRO A 21 -2.53 -44.66 4.48
C PRO A 21 -3.26 -43.54 5.21
N ALA A 22 -3.00 -42.30 4.82
CA ALA A 22 -3.85 -41.16 5.14
C ALA A 22 -4.47 -40.67 3.85
N THR A 23 -5.78 -40.91 3.71
CA THR A 23 -6.65 -40.20 2.79
C THR A 23 -6.63 -38.72 3.12
N GLU A 24 -5.72 -37.99 2.51
CA GLU A 24 -5.79 -36.54 2.41
C GLU A 24 -6.09 -36.25 0.94
N GLU A 25 -7.31 -35.74 0.68
CA GLU A 25 -7.70 -35.15 -0.59
C GLU A 25 -6.75 -34.00 -0.91
N ALA A 26 -5.61 -34.35 -1.50
CA ALA A 26 -4.69 -33.39 -2.07
C ALA A 26 -5.43 -32.70 -3.20
N ILE A 27 -5.64 -31.40 -3.06
CA ILE A 27 -6.15 -30.51 -4.09
C ILE A 27 -5.21 -30.67 -5.29
N THR A 28 -5.58 -31.52 -6.25
CA THR A 28 -4.73 -31.81 -7.42
C THR A 28 -4.74 -30.58 -8.32
N ALA A 29 -3.72 -30.45 -9.17
CA ALA A 29 -3.67 -29.36 -10.16
C ALA A 29 -4.91 -29.32 -11.07
N ASP A 30 -5.64 -30.43 -11.19
CA ASP A 30 -6.89 -30.54 -11.92
C ASP A 30 -8.07 -29.83 -11.22
N ASP A 31 -8.09 -29.80 -9.88
CA ASP A 31 -9.13 -29.11 -9.09
C ASP A 31 -8.97 -27.58 -9.15
N TRP A 32 -7.71 -27.11 -9.18
CA TRP A 32 -7.38 -25.71 -9.48
C TRP A 32 -7.76 -25.32 -10.91
N GLY A 33 -7.59 -26.24 -11.87
CA GLY A 33 -7.98 -26.04 -13.26
C GLY A 33 -9.50 -25.94 -13.43
N ALA A 34 -10.27 -26.73 -12.70
CA ALA A 34 -11.73 -26.70 -12.71
C ALA A 34 -12.29 -25.39 -12.13
N ALA A 35 -11.74 -24.91 -11.00
CA ALA A 35 -12.16 -23.65 -10.38
C ALA A 35 -11.90 -22.42 -11.28
N MET A 36 -10.80 -22.42 -12.04
CA MET A 36 -10.50 -21.38 -13.04
C MET A 36 -11.47 -21.41 -14.23
N ALA A 37 -11.88 -22.60 -14.67
CA ALA A 37 -12.85 -22.76 -15.75
C ALA A 37 -14.27 -22.26 -15.37
N GLU A 38 -14.64 -22.36 -14.09
CA GLU A 38 -15.90 -21.79 -13.59
C GLU A 38 -15.88 -20.25 -13.53
N GLN A 39 -14.74 -19.62 -13.22
CA GLN A 39 -14.61 -18.16 -13.27
C GLN A 39 -14.70 -17.59 -14.69
N THR A 40 -14.26 -18.34 -15.72
CA THR A 40 -14.37 -17.88 -17.12
C THR A 40 -15.79 -17.85 -17.67
N THR A 41 -16.75 -18.54 -17.05
CA THR A 41 -18.16 -18.53 -17.50
C THR A 41 -19.00 -17.46 -16.81
N SER A 42 -18.44 -16.74 -15.82
CA SER A 42 -19.12 -15.67 -15.08
C SER A 42 -18.49 -14.29 -15.28
N GLU A 43 -17.95 -13.99 -16.47
CA GLU A 43 -17.76 -12.61 -16.92
C GLU A 43 -19.13 -12.02 -17.33
N THR A 44 -19.97 -11.73 -16.34
CA THR A 44 -20.94 -10.66 -16.49
C THR A 44 -20.13 -9.37 -16.67
N THR A 45 -20.29 -8.75 -17.83
CA THR A 45 -19.70 -7.48 -18.23
C THR A 45 -19.88 -6.41 -17.15
N ALA A 46 -18.91 -6.28 -16.26
CA ALA A 46 -18.75 -5.11 -15.41
C ALA A 46 -18.26 -3.95 -16.28
N GLN A 47 -19.19 -3.29 -16.94
CA GLN A 47 -18.92 -2.04 -17.65
C GLN A 47 -18.61 -0.96 -16.61
N PRO A 48 -17.42 -0.32 -16.63
CA PRO A 48 -17.13 0.83 -15.78
C PRO A 48 -17.85 2.06 -16.32
N HIS A 49 -19.18 2.12 -16.14
CA HIS A 49 -20.02 3.22 -16.61
C HIS A 49 -19.74 4.58 -15.93
N VAL A 50 -18.84 4.63 -14.95
CA VAL A 50 -18.51 5.86 -14.21
C VAL A 50 -17.55 6.80 -14.96
N PHE A 51 -16.78 6.31 -15.94
CA PHE A 51 -15.79 7.14 -16.65
C PHE A 51 -16.17 7.48 -18.10
N GLU A 52 -17.14 6.79 -18.71
CA GLU A 52 -17.57 7.08 -20.09
C GLU A 52 -18.42 8.35 -20.21
N GLN A 53 -19.05 8.79 -19.11
CA GLN A 53 -19.86 10.02 -19.07
C GLN A 53 -19.01 11.30 -19.30
N PHE A 54 -17.70 11.25 -19.06
CA PHE A 54 -16.80 12.40 -19.22
C PHE A 54 -16.19 12.56 -20.63
N ALA A 55 -16.29 11.54 -21.49
CA ALA A 55 -15.60 11.54 -22.78
C ALA A 55 -16.52 11.89 -23.98
N GLY A 56 -17.80 12.20 -23.74
CA GLY A 56 -18.83 12.14 -24.78
C GLY A 56 -19.87 13.26 -24.77
N ALA A 57 -19.47 14.54 -24.72
CA ALA A 57 -20.26 15.65 -25.27
C ALA A 57 -19.37 16.90 -25.44
N GLY A 58 -19.58 17.62 -26.54
CA GLY A 58 -18.72 18.73 -26.98
C GLY A 58 -18.55 19.85 -25.96
N GLY A 59 -17.49 20.66 -26.13
CA GLY A 59 -16.92 21.61 -25.15
C GLY A 59 -17.83 22.64 -24.46
N ALA A 60 -19.15 22.60 -24.65
CA ALA A 60 -20.14 23.28 -23.82
C ALA A 60 -20.56 22.48 -22.57
N THR A 61 -20.54 21.14 -22.60
CA THR A 61 -20.86 20.31 -21.40
C THR A 61 -19.70 20.23 -20.42
N ALA A 62 -18.47 20.14 -20.92
CA ALA A 62 -17.26 20.13 -20.08
C ALA A 62 -17.12 21.39 -19.20
N HIS A 63 -17.66 22.54 -19.63
CA HIS A 63 -17.66 23.75 -18.82
C HIS A 63 -18.65 23.65 -17.65
N ASN A 64 -19.84 23.08 -17.90
CA ASN A 64 -20.86 22.88 -16.87
C ASN A 64 -20.39 21.87 -15.80
N ASP A 65 -19.68 20.82 -16.21
CA ASP A 65 -19.10 19.83 -15.29
C ASP A 65 -17.99 20.44 -14.43
N LEU A 66 -17.21 21.38 -15.00
CA LEU A 66 -16.17 22.09 -14.25
C LEU A 66 -16.78 23.05 -13.22
N ASP A 67 -17.84 23.78 -13.60
CA ASP A 67 -18.53 24.73 -12.73
C ASP A 67 -19.03 24.05 -11.44
N MET A 68 -19.55 22.82 -11.53
CA MET A 68 -19.94 22.03 -10.36
C MET A 68 -18.76 21.67 -9.45
N ILE A 69 -17.58 21.40 -10.01
CA ILE A 69 -16.37 21.05 -9.24
C ILE A 69 -15.79 22.29 -8.52
N LEU A 70 -15.93 23.49 -9.11
CA LEU A 70 -15.44 24.73 -8.51
C LEU A 70 -16.12 25.08 -7.19
N ASP A 71 -17.37 24.63 -7.00
CA ASP A 71 -18.16 24.88 -5.80
C ASP A 71 -17.92 23.85 -4.67
N ILE A 72 -17.03 22.88 -4.87
CA ILE A 72 -16.72 21.88 -3.84
C ILE A 72 -15.91 22.55 -2.71
N PRO A 73 -16.45 22.61 -1.48
CA PRO A 73 -15.73 23.22 -0.37
C PRO A 73 -14.51 22.39 0.01
N VAL A 74 -13.37 23.05 0.21
CA VAL A 74 -12.13 22.41 0.66
C VAL A 74 -11.67 22.98 2.00
N GLN A 75 -11.03 22.13 2.81
CA GLN A 75 -10.40 22.58 4.06
C GLN A 75 -9.01 23.14 3.76
N LEU A 76 -8.85 24.43 4.08
CA LEU A 76 -7.57 25.12 4.01
C LEU A 76 -6.96 25.24 5.40
N THR A 77 -5.71 24.83 5.53
CA THR A 77 -4.95 24.90 6.77
C THR A 77 -3.80 25.87 6.57
N VAL A 78 -3.66 26.84 7.46
CA VAL A 78 -2.49 27.73 7.50
C VAL A 78 -1.61 27.28 8.66
N GLU A 79 -0.36 26.94 8.36
CA GLU A 79 0.59 26.44 9.35
C GLU A 79 1.63 27.51 9.72
N LEU A 80 1.86 27.69 11.02
CA LEU A 80 2.91 28.57 11.54
C LEU A 80 4.31 27.98 11.34
N GLY A 81 4.43 26.66 11.45
CA GLY A 81 5.69 25.95 11.35
C GLY A 81 5.61 24.55 11.92
N ARG A 82 6.57 23.72 11.54
CA ARG A 82 6.66 22.31 11.95
C ARG A 82 7.93 22.07 12.75
N THR A 83 7.90 21.13 13.68
CA THR A 83 9.12 20.68 14.34
C THR A 83 9.14 19.17 14.46
N LYS A 84 10.32 18.57 14.42
CA LYS A 84 10.52 17.14 14.63
C LYS A 84 11.19 16.94 15.98
N MET A 85 10.62 16.09 16.81
CA MET A 85 11.21 15.76 18.11
C MET A 85 11.02 14.27 18.45
N PRO A 86 11.91 13.69 19.29
CA PRO A 86 11.72 12.33 19.78
C PRO A 86 10.43 12.20 20.60
N ILE A 87 9.76 11.05 20.52
CA ILE A 87 8.55 10.76 21.30
C ILE A 87 8.78 10.98 22.80
N LYS A 88 9.97 10.62 23.30
CA LYS A 88 10.34 10.86 24.71
C LYS A 88 10.19 12.33 25.11
N ASN A 89 10.62 13.26 24.26
CA ASN A 89 10.57 14.69 24.56
C ASN A 89 9.13 15.22 24.46
N LEU A 90 8.35 14.71 23.50
CA LEU A 90 6.94 15.07 23.35
C LEU A 90 6.11 14.66 24.57
N LEU A 91 6.35 13.47 25.12
CA LEU A 91 5.68 12.99 26.34
C LEU A 91 6.09 13.75 27.61
N GLN A 92 7.18 14.51 27.59
CA GLN A 92 7.64 15.34 28.69
C GLN A 92 7.09 16.77 28.65
N LEU A 93 6.39 17.15 27.57
CA LEU A 93 5.79 18.48 27.47
C LEU A 93 4.70 18.66 28.52
N ALA A 94 4.72 19.82 29.17
CA ALA A 94 3.74 20.21 30.17
C ALA A 94 3.29 21.65 29.91
N GLN A 95 2.32 22.11 30.69
CA GLN A 95 1.91 23.51 30.62
C GLN A 95 3.12 24.42 30.86
N GLY A 96 3.35 25.36 29.94
CA GLY A 96 4.48 26.28 29.98
C GLY A 96 5.73 25.81 29.24
N SER A 97 5.76 24.62 28.64
CA SER A 97 6.83 24.22 27.74
C SER A 97 6.83 25.09 26.48
N VAL A 98 8.01 25.62 26.10
CA VAL A 98 8.22 26.37 24.86
C VAL A 98 8.85 25.45 23.83
N VAL A 99 8.27 25.41 22.62
CA VAL A 99 8.74 24.57 21.52
C VAL A 99 9.08 25.45 20.33
N GLU A 100 10.31 25.32 19.85
CA GLU A 100 10.76 26.00 18.64
C GLU A 100 10.20 25.29 17.39
N LEU A 101 9.69 26.09 16.46
CA LEU A 101 9.17 25.64 15.17
C LEU A 101 10.19 25.93 14.07
N ALA A 102 10.19 25.13 13.01
CA ALA A 102 10.89 25.46 11.78
C ALA A 102 10.13 26.57 11.04
N GLY A 103 10.87 27.57 10.56
CA GLY A 103 10.35 28.81 9.96
C GLY A 103 10.92 30.01 10.70
N MET A 104 11.46 30.98 9.97
CA MET A 104 11.96 32.21 10.59
C MET A 104 10.83 33.20 10.80
N ALA A 105 10.93 33.99 11.88
CA ALA A 105 9.99 35.07 12.12
C ALA A 105 9.99 36.07 10.95
N GLY A 106 8.82 36.32 10.37
CA GLY A 106 8.64 37.22 9.23
C GLY A 106 8.61 36.52 7.87
N GLU A 107 8.85 35.21 7.81
CA GLU A 107 8.57 34.42 6.60
C GLU A 107 7.05 34.24 6.42
N PRO A 108 6.56 34.11 5.16
CA PRO A 108 5.17 33.77 4.89
C PRO A 108 4.79 32.44 5.53
N LEU A 109 3.50 32.28 5.85
CA LEU A 109 2.97 31.04 6.41
C LEU A 109 2.66 30.04 5.31
N ASP A 110 2.90 28.76 5.58
CA ASP A 110 2.58 27.67 4.68
C ASP A 110 1.06 27.48 4.59
N VAL A 111 0.52 27.39 3.38
CA VAL A 111 -0.89 27.11 3.13
C VAL A 111 -1.06 25.71 2.55
N LEU A 112 -1.91 24.92 3.18
CA LEU A 112 -2.16 23.54 2.81
C LEU A 112 -3.61 23.28 2.47
N ILE A 113 -3.83 22.42 1.48
CA ILE A 113 -5.13 21.86 1.12
C ILE A 113 -4.99 20.34 1.17
N ASN A 114 -5.84 19.67 1.95
CA ASN A 114 -5.80 18.21 2.14
C ASN A 114 -4.39 17.66 2.50
N GLY A 115 -3.59 18.45 3.21
CA GLY A 115 -2.23 18.10 3.61
C GLY A 115 -1.13 18.35 2.57
N PHE A 116 -1.47 18.87 1.39
CA PHE A 116 -0.50 19.27 0.37
C PHE A 116 -0.22 20.78 0.45
N LEU A 117 1.06 21.15 0.39
CA LEU A 117 1.50 22.55 0.34
C LEU A 117 1.18 23.16 -1.03
N ILE A 118 0.54 24.33 -1.02
CA ILE A 118 0.15 25.05 -2.24
C ILE A 118 0.72 26.47 -2.36
N ALA A 119 1.08 27.11 -1.24
CA ALA A 119 1.60 28.47 -1.18
C ALA A 119 2.43 28.69 0.08
#